data_AF-A0AA36ME28-F1
#
_entry.id   AF-A0AA36ME28-F1
#
_cell.length_a   1.000
_cell.length_b   1.000
_cell.length_c   1.000
_cell.angle_alpha   90.00
_cell.angle_beta   90.00
_cell.angle_gamma   90.00
#
_symmetry.space_group_name_H-M   'P 1'
#
loop_
_entity.id
_entity.type
_entity.pdbx_description
1 polymer ?
#
loop_
_entity_poly.entity_id
_entity_poly.type
_entity_poly.pdbx_seq_one_letter_code
_entity_poly.pdbx_strand_id
1 'polypeptide(L)'
;MSCRDFQLLIKDEWFLLVISSQGFAAICSAAISLFAIRKCMDLHFHVNCRASHVVRFILYDSCEATISSALCFALRLPAGICVASFAVLQLGMILERAIALWRRQHYETSGAMLGYVIAGCCIFTGAVMATWSMLQMDLNTEVVYCSTSTTATADRLRTRTFTQCVINVFALLCAGLIYYYNAAAIKRRYFDLHSSYQLQENVDVINVFIPLSMFQAIFHLFFSISAVVLLTFRASNPTTTYRTIMASFYIIPYYTLASPALLLLLLRSSSQKRTAKIAALPKIANEQTYFDAYAKMWAVTLPSKN
;
A
#
# COMPACT_ATOMS: atom_id res chain seq x y z
N MET A 1 34.45 0.67 2.27
CA MET A 1 34.48 2.04 1.68
C MET A 1 35.50 2.82 2.49
N SER A 2 36.36 3.61 1.85
CA SER A 2 37.38 4.36 2.60
C SER A 2 36.74 5.53 3.34
N CYS A 3 37.32 5.96 4.47
CA CYS A 3 36.90 7.17 5.21
C CYS A 3 36.96 8.43 4.29
N ARG A 4 37.88 8.46 3.32
CA ARG A 4 37.96 9.53 2.30
C ARG A 4 36.73 9.58 1.40
N ASP A 5 36.30 8.44 0.86
CA ASP A 5 35.08 8.39 0.03
C ASP A 5 33.84 8.81 0.81
N PHE A 6 33.83 8.53 2.12
CA PHE A 6 32.75 8.91 3.00
C PHE A 6 32.67 10.41 3.24
N GLN A 7 33.81 11.05 3.51
CA GLN A 7 33.87 12.50 3.64
C GLN A 7 33.41 13.20 2.35
N LEU A 8 33.76 12.65 1.18
CA LEU A 8 33.27 13.16 -0.10
C LEU A 8 31.75 13.02 -0.24
N LEU A 9 31.18 11.91 0.24
CA LEU A 9 29.73 11.68 0.18
C LEU A 9 28.94 12.62 1.12
N ILE A 10 29.45 12.89 2.33
CA ILE A 10 28.79 13.84 3.26
C ILE A 10 28.89 15.27 2.74
N LYS A 11 29.98 15.64 2.08
CA LYS A 11 30.14 16.98 1.51
C LYS A 11 29.30 17.22 0.25
N ASP A 12 28.72 16.17 -0.33
CA ASP A 12 27.83 16.27 -1.48
C ASP A 12 26.47 16.85 -1.05
N GLU A 13 26.20 18.10 -1.44
CA GLU A 13 24.96 18.81 -1.09
C GLU A 13 23.72 18.07 -1.57
N TRP A 14 23.79 17.44 -2.74
CA TRP A 14 22.71 16.64 -3.31
C TRP A 14 22.39 15.43 -2.45
N PHE A 15 23.41 14.68 -2.03
CA PHE A 15 23.22 13.55 -1.12
C PHE A 15 22.56 13.98 0.20
N LEU A 16 23.05 15.07 0.81
CA LEU A 16 22.47 15.60 2.05
C LEU A 16 21.01 16.02 1.89
N LEU A 17 20.68 16.71 0.79
CA LEU A 17 19.31 17.14 0.50
C LEU A 17 18.37 15.93 0.35
N VAL A 18 18.81 14.90 -0.37
CA VAL A 18 18.04 13.66 -0.56
C VAL A 18 17.82 12.94 0.77
N ILE A 19 18.88 12.74 1.56
CA ILE A 19 18.75 12.07 2.87
C ILE A 19 17.87 12.86 3.84
N SER A 20 18.01 14.19 3.85
CA SER A 20 17.19 15.07 4.69
C SER A 20 15.72 14.99 4.32
N SER A 21 15.40 15.02 3.01
CA SER A 21 14.02 14.89 2.54
C SER A 21 13.40 13.51 2.84
N GLN A 22 14.19 12.43 2.78
CA GLN A 22 13.76 11.08 3.20
C GLN A 22 13.51 11.02 4.71
N GLY A 23 14.38 11.65 5.51
CA GLY A 23 14.22 11.77 6.95
C GLY A 23 12.93 12.51 7.31
N PHE A 24 12.69 13.65 6.65
CA PHE A 24 11.46 14.43 6.82
C PHE A 24 10.21 13.61 6.45
N ALA A 25 10.22 12.94 5.29
CA ALA A 25 9.10 12.08 4.87
C ALA A 25 8.81 10.96 5.88
N ALA A 26 9.86 10.36 6.47
CA ALA A 26 9.72 9.33 7.50
C ALA A 26 9.10 9.89 8.80
N ILE A 27 9.49 11.09 9.23
CA ILE A 27 8.93 11.76 10.41
C ILE A 27 7.45 12.11 10.17
N CYS A 28 7.12 12.69 9.01
CA CYS A 28 5.74 12.98 8.64
C CYS A 28 4.90 11.70 8.58
N SER A 29 5.45 10.61 8.05
CA SER A 29 4.77 9.31 7.97
C SER A 29 4.44 8.78 9.37
N ALA A 30 5.38 8.91 10.31
CA ALA A 30 5.15 8.56 11.71
C ALA A 30 4.06 9.44 12.35
N ALA A 31 4.07 10.75 12.10
CA ALA A 31 3.05 11.67 12.64
C ALA A 31 1.64 11.38 12.10
N ILE A 32 1.51 11.16 10.77
CA ILE A 32 0.22 10.79 10.15
C ILE A 32 -0.26 9.44 10.69
N SER A 33 0.64 8.47 10.83
CA SER A 33 0.31 7.17 11.40
C SER A 33 -0.16 7.30 12.84
N LEU A 34 0.53 8.06 13.69
CA LEU A 34 0.11 8.34 15.07
C LEU A 34 -1.26 9.02 15.13
N PHE A 35 -1.54 9.96 14.23
CA PHE A 35 -2.85 10.59 14.12
C PHE A 35 -3.94 9.58 13.73
N ALA A 36 -3.65 8.70 12.77
CA ALA A 36 -4.56 7.63 12.36
C ALA A 36 -4.81 6.63 13.50
N ILE A 37 -3.75 6.25 14.23
CA ILE A 37 -3.82 5.36 15.40
C ILE A 37 -4.71 5.96 16.49
N ARG A 38 -4.51 7.24 16.85
CA ARG A 38 -5.35 7.91 17.84
C ARG A 38 -6.83 7.94 17.45
N LYS A 39 -7.12 8.01 16.16
CA LYS A 39 -8.48 7.92 15.62
C LYS A 39 -9.03 6.48 15.57
N CYS A 40 -8.16 5.47 15.50
CA CYS A 40 -8.51 4.05 15.35
C CYS A 40 -8.21 3.16 16.58
N MET A 41 -7.82 3.76 17.71
CA MET A 41 -7.57 3.19 19.05
C MET A 41 -6.68 1.95 19.22
N ASP A 42 -6.18 1.26 18.18
CA ASP A 42 -5.55 -0.05 18.44
C ASP A 42 -4.46 -0.50 17.45
N LEU A 43 -3.59 0.41 16.99
CA LEU A 43 -2.53 0.05 16.05
C LEU A 43 -1.16 0.54 16.53
N HIS A 44 -0.29 -0.39 16.95
CA HIS A 44 1.11 -0.11 17.28
C HIS A 44 1.95 0.04 16.00
N PHE A 45 2.77 1.10 15.88
CA PHE A 45 3.70 1.21 14.75
C PHE A 45 5.07 1.79 15.11
N HIS A 46 6.10 1.25 14.44
CA HIS A 46 7.51 1.55 14.61
C HIS A 46 7.94 2.82 13.86
N VAL A 47 8.62 3.71 14.57
CA VAL A 47 9.26 4.92 14.00
C VAL A 47 10.54 4.51 13.25
N ASN A 48 10.67 5.02 12.02
CA ASN A 48 11.63 4.59 11.01
C ASN A 48 13.11 4.90 11.35
N CYS A 49 13.97 3.92 11.05
CA CYS A 49 15.45 3.96 11.05
C CYS A 49 16.07 5.26 10.49
N ARG A 50 15.44 5.87 9.49
CA ARG A 50 15.98 7.02 8.76
C ARG A 50 16.08 8.30 9.59
N ALA A 51 15.19 8.50 10.56
CA ALA A 51 15.31 9.62 11.49
C ALA A 51 16.57 9.47 12.37
N SER A 52 16.87 8.24 12.81
CA SER A 52 18.11 7.96 13.58
C SER A 52 19.39 8.17 12.76
N HIS A 53 19.34 7.91 11.44
CA HIS A 53 20.45 8.21 10.54
C HIS A 53 20.74 9.70 10.45
N VAL A 54 19.72 10.53 10.23
CA VAL A 54 19.88 12.00 10.12
C VAL A 54 20.48 12.57 11.40
N VAL A 55 19.99 12.13 12.56
CA VAL A 55 20.52 12.56 13.86
C VAL A 55 21.99 12.15 14.03
N ARG A 56 22.37 10.93 13.65
CA ARG A 56 23.77 10.50 13.72
C ARG A 56 24.68 11.25 12.74
N PHE A 57 24.21 11.55 11.52
CA PHE A 57 24.96 12.34 10.55
C PHE A 57 25.24 13.77 11.02
N ILE A 58 24.39 14.32 11.89
CA ILE A 58 24.53 15.68 12.43
C ILE A 58 25.39 15.69 13.71
N LEU A 59 25.32 14.65 14.54
CA LEU A 59 25.90 14.65 15.89
C LEU A 59 27.26 13.94 16.03
N TYR A 60 27.63 13.02 15.13
CA TYR A 60 28.87 12.23 15.25
C TYR A 60 29.90 12.60 14.19
N ASP A 61 31.18 12.47 14.55
CA ASP A 61 32.29 12.65 13.64
C ASP A 61 32.21 11.65 12.48
N SER A 62 32.51 12.12 11.28
CA SER A 62 32.17 11.42 10.04
C SER A 62 32.69 9.97 10.02
N CYS A 63 33.93 9.72 10.45
CA CYS A 63 34.51 8.39 10.32
C CYS A 63 34.16 7.40 11.45
N GLU A 64 33.36 7.82 12.45
CA GLU A 64 32.79 6.94 13.49
C GLU A 64 31.27 6.74 13.34
N ALA A 65 30.62 7.41 12.39
CA ALA A 65 29.18 7.31 12.14
C ALA A 65 28.77 5.99 11.42
N THR A 66 29.45 4.88 11.67
CA THR A 66 29.06 3.57 11.16
C THR A 66 27.89 2.99 11.97
N ILE A 67 27.10 2.15 11.31
CA ILE A 67 25.98 1.44 11.94
C ILE A 67 26.20 -0.05 11.77
N SER A 68 26.01 -0.80 12.85
CA SER A 68 25.99 -2.27 12.78
C SER A 68 24.95 -2.74 11.77
N SER A 69 25.35 -3.65 10.86
CA SER A 69 24.44 -4.26 9.90
C SER A 69 23.27 -4.98 10.57
N ALA A 70 23.47 -5.51 11.80
CA ALA A 70 22.40 -6.09 12.60
C ALA A 70 21.31 -5.08 12.96
N LEU A 71 21.68 -3.86 13.39
CA LEU A 71 20.71 -2.80 13.68
C LEU A 71 19.98 -2.35 12.42
N CYS A 72 20.71 -2.23 11.30
CA CYS A 72 20.12 -1.93 10.00
C CYS A 72 19.10 -2.99 9.58
N PHE A 73 19.44 -4.27 9.73
CA PHE A 73 18.55 -5.39 9.44
C PHE A 73 17.30 -5.36 10.31
N ALA A 74 17.46 -5.22 11.63
CA ALA A 74 16.36 -5.22 12.61
C ALA A 74 15.36 -4.08 12.34
N LEU A 75 15.84 -2.91 11.95
CA LEU A 75 14.96 -1.78 11.66
C LEU A 75 14.34 -1.85 10.26
N ARG A 76 15.00 -2.50 9.31
CA ARG A 76 14.58 -2.56 7.91
C ARG A 76 13.63 -3.72 7.61
N LEU A 77 13.83 -4.86 8.25
CA LEU A 77 13.02 -6.05 8.02
C LEU A 77 11.53 -5.74 8.23
N PRO A 78 11.07 -5.11 9.34
CA PRO A 78 9.65 -4.80 9.53
C PRO A 78 9.07 -3.92 8.41
N ALA A 79 9.79 -2.87 8.00
CA ALA A 79 9.38 -2.02 6.89
C ALA A 79 9.30 -2.82 5.57
N GLY A 80 10.26 -3.72 5.35
CA GLY A 80 10.26 -4.65 4.23
C GLY A 80 9.03 -5.56 4.24
N ILE A 81 8.67 -6.13 5.39
CA ILE A 81 7.48 -6.96 5.58
C ILE A 81 6.23 -6.14 5.26
N CYS A 82 6.08 -4.95 5.85
CA CYS A 82 4.90 -4.11 5.63
C CYS A 82 4.68 -3.78 4.15
N VAL A 83 5.72 -3.37 3.42
CA VAL A 83 5.61 -3.06 1.98
C VAL A 83 5.28 -4.30 1.16
N ALA A 84 5.87 -5.46 1.48
CA ALA A 84 5.57 -6.72 0.80
C ALA A 84 4.14 -7.19 1.06
N SER A 85 3.73 -7.22 2.34
CA SER A 85 2.39 -7.59 2.76
C SER A 85 1.35 -6.66 2.15
N PHE A 86 1.60 -5.35 2.07
CA PHE A 86 0.66 -4.40 1.50
C PHE A 86 0.45 -4.57 -0.01
N ALA A 87 1.48 -5.00 -0.76
CA ALA A 87 1.33 -5.37 -2.17
C ALA A 87 0.49 -6.66 -2.33
N VAL A 88 0.78 -7.70 -1.52
CA VAL A 88 0.04 -8.97 -1.59
C VAL A 88 -1.40 -8.82 -1.07
N LEU A 89 -1.62 -7.97 -0.07
CA LEU A 89 -2.96 -7.64 0.45
C LEU A 89 -3.86 -7.06 -0.64
N GLN A 90 -3.32 -6.39 -1.66
CA GLN A 90 -4.14 -5.93 -2.78
C GLN A 90 -4.79 -7.09 -3.53
N LEU A 91 -4.02 -8.15 -3.82
CA LEU A 91 -4.58 -9.36 -4.40
C LEU A 91 -5.58 -10.03 -3.45
N GLY A 92 -5.28 -10.06 -2.15
CA GLY A 92 -6.19 -10.62 -1.15
C GLY A 92 -7.55 -9.91 -1.13
N MET A 93 -7.56 -8.58 -1.16
CA MET A 93 -8.79 -7.78 -1.21
C MET A 93 -9.56 -7.99 -2.51
N ILE A 94 -8.87 -8.07 -3.66
CA ILE A 94 -9.51 -8.37 -4.95
C ILE A 94 -10.09 -9.79 -4.97
N LEU A 95 -9.37 -10.76 -4.42
CA LEU A 95 -9.83 -12.14 -4.31
C LEU A 95 -11.09 -12.23 -3.45
N GLU A 96 -11.10 -11.54 -2.32
CA GLU A 96 -12.27 -11.48 -1.44
C GLU A 96 -13.47 -10.83 -2.16
N ARG A 97 -13.28 -9.74 -2.93
CA ARG A 97 -14.34 -9.17 -3.79
C ARG A 97 -14.79 -10.13 -4.91
N ALA A 98 -13.88 -10.90 -5.49
CA ALA A 98 -14.21 -11.91 -6.51
C ALA A 98 -15.05 -13.05 -5.90
N ILE A 99 -14.70 -13.50 -4.70
CA ILE A 99 -15.46 -14.50 -3.94
C ILE A 99 -16.84 -13.97 -3.60
N ALA A 100 -16.95 -12.72 -3.14
CA ALA A 100 -18.23 -12.06 -2.87
C ALA A 100 -19.13 -11.98 -4.12
N LEU A 101 -18.54 -11.76 -5.29
CA LEU A 101 -19.26 -11.75 -6.57
C LEU A 101 -19.74 -13.16 -6.97
N TRP A 102 -18.89 -14.18 -6.84
CA TRP A 102 -19.18 -15.54 -7.31
C TRP A 102 -20.07 -16.33 -6.34
N ARG A 103 -19.75 -16.31 -5.04
CA ARG A 103 -20.39 -17.12 -3.99
C ARG A 103 -21.28 -16.29 -3.08
N ARG A 104 -22.11 -15.46 -3.70
CA ARG A 104 -22.98 -14.49 -3.03
C ARG A 104 -23.79 -15.04 -1.85
N GLN A 105 -24.42 -16.21 -2.03
CA GLN A 105 -25.29 -16.83 -1.02
C GLN A 105 -24.55 -17.31 0.24
N HIS A 106 -23.27 -17.68 0.11
CA HIS A 106 -22.46 -18.23 1.20
C HIS A 106 -21.45 -17.22 1.76
N TYR A 107 -21.35 -16.05 1.14
CA TYR A 107 -20.42 -15.02 1.56
C TYR A 107 -20.82 -14.43 2.93
N GLU A 108 -22.12 -14.22 3.16
CA GLU A 108 -22.62 -13.68 4.43
C GLU A 108 -22.38 -14.63 5.62
N THR A 109 -22.45 -15.94 5.40
CA THR A 109 -22.20 -16.94 6.44
C THR A 109 -20.71 -17.08 6.77
N SER A 110 -19.83 -16.78 5.81
CA SER A 110 -18.37 -16.84 6.00
C SER A 110 -17.86 -15.69 6.88
N GLY A 111 -18.62 -14.59 6.97
CA GLY A 111 -18.36 -13.47 7.88
C GLY A 111 -16.94 -12.90 7.78
N ALA A 112 -16.43 -12.39 8.91
CA ALA A 112 -15.09 -11.79 8.99
C ALA A 112 -13.95 -12.82 8.93
N MET A 113 -14.23 -14.12 9.10
CA MET A 113 -13.21 -15.17 9.15
C MET A 113 -12.42 -15.26 7.84
N LEU A 114 -13.10 -15.18 6.70
CA LEU A 114 -12.46 -15.19 5.38
C LEU A 114 -11.44 -14.05 5.25
N GLY A 115 -11.82 -12.84 5.68
CA GLY A 115 -10.95 -11.67 5.66
C GLY A 115 -9.70 -11.85 6.54
N TYR A 116 -9.86 -12.39 7.75
CA TYR A 116 -8.73 -12.66 8.64
C TYR A 116 -7.77 -13.71 8.08
N VAL A 117 -8.30 -14.80 7.49
CA VAL A 117 -7.48 -15.84 6.87
C VAL A 117 -6.68 -15.27 5.69
N ILE A 118 -7.33 -14.53 4.80
CA ILE A 118 -6.66 -13.89 3.65
C ILE A 118 -5.58 -12.92 4.14
N ALA A 119 -5.90 -12.06 5.11
CA ALA A 119 -4.94 -11.11 5.66
C ALA A 119 -3.73 -11.82 6.30
N GLY A 120 -3.95 -12.89 7.07
CA GLY A 120 -2.90 -13.71 7.65
C GLY A 120 -1.99 -14.33 6.58
N CYS A 121 -2.57 -14.91 5.52
CA CYS A 121 -1.82 -15.44 4.39
C CYS A 121 -1.00 -14.35 3.66
N CYS A 122 -1.55 -13.14 3.47
CA CYS A 122 -0.84 -12.03 2.85
C CYS A 122 0.33 -11.54 3.72
N ILE A 123 0.15 -11.44 5.04
CA ILE A 123 1.21 -11.04 5.98
C ILE A 123 2.32 -12.08 5.98
N PHE A 124 1.97 -13.37 6.06
CA PHE A 124 2.94 -14.46 6.02
C PHE A 124 3.75 -14.45 4.71
N THR A 125 3.06 -14.34 3.58
CA THR A 125 3.72 -14.27 2.25
C THR A 125 4.64 -13.05 2.15
N GLY A 126 4.19 -11.89 2.62
CA GLY A 126 5.00 -10.67 2.68
C GLY A 126 6.24 -10.84 3.57
N ALA A 127 6.10 -11.53 4.71
CA ALA A 127 7.20 -11.84 5.60
C ALA A 127 8.24 -12.76 4.96
N VAL A 128 7.79 -13.83 4.30
CA VAL A 128 8.67 -14.75 3.55
C VAL A 128 9.41 -14.00 2.44
N MET A 129 8.72 -13.19 1.63
CA MET A 129 9.35 -12.40 0.56
C MET A 129 10.39 -11.41 1.09
N ALA A 130 10.07 -10.71 2.19
CA ALA A 130 10.99 -9.74 2.80
C ALA A 130 12.22 -10.42 3.38
N THR A 131 12.05 -11.49 4.16
CA THR A 131 13.15 -12.25 4.76
C THR A 131 14.04 -12.89 3.70
N TRP A 132 13.44 -13.51 2.67
CA TRP A 132 14.19 -14.08 1.53
C TRP A 132 15.11 -13.04 0.86
N SER A 133 14.61 -11.81 0.70
CA SER A 133 15.38 -10.72 0.08
C SER A 133 16.59 -10.27 0.90
N MET A 134 16.66 -10.62 2.19
CA MET A 134 17.71 -10.18 3.12
C MET A 134 18.58 -11.32 3.65
N LEU A 135 18.31 -12.57 3.29
CA LEU A 135 18.96 -13.77 3.87
C LEU A 135 20.47 -13.89 3.60
N GLN A 136 21.04 -13.10 2.69
CA GLN A 136 22.49 -13.05 2.39
C GLN A 136 23.21 -11.83 2.98
N MET A 137 22.58 -11.12 3.94
CA MET A 137 23.18 -9.96 4.57
C MET A 137 24.20 -10.38 5.62
N ASP A 138 25.44 -9.90 5.51
CA ASP A 138 26.46 -10.10 6.54
C ASP A 138 26.20 -9.15 7.72
N LEU A 139 25.74 -9.72 8.84
CA LEU A 139 25.37 -8.98 10.05
C LEU A 139 26.56 -8.49 10.87
N ASN A 140 27.76 -9.05 10.65
CA ASN A 140 28.96 -8.73 11.39
C ASN A 140 29.71 -7.52 10.82
N THR A 141 29.26 -7.00 9.68
CA THR A 141 29.89 -5.85 9.03
C THR A 141 29.31 -4.53 9.52
N GLU A 142 30.15 -3.50 9.53
CA GLU A 142 29.71 -2.13 9.75
C GLU A 142 29.37 -1.46 8.41
N VAL A 143 28.18 -0.85 8.36
CA VAL A 143 27.70 -0.15 7.17
C VAL A 143 27.53 1.34 7.43
N VAL A 144 28.05 2.11 6.50
CA VAL A 144 27.98 3.57 6.46
C VAL A 144 26.57 4.07 6.15
N TYR A 145 25.84 3.30 5.34
CA TYR A 145 24.49 3.65 4.91
C TYR A 145 23.64 2.40 4.93
N CYS A 146 22.58 2.40 5.76
CA CYS A 146 21.65 1.29 5.85
C CYS A 146 20.83 1.22 4.55
N SER A 147 21.28 0.39 3.61
CA SER A 147 20.64 0.16 2.33
C SER A 147 20.55 -1.33 2.06
N THR A 148 19.42 -1.78 1.50
CA THR A 148 19.28 -3.21 1.12
C THR A 148 20.13 -3.61 -0.05
N SER A 149 20.64 -2.68 -0.87
CA SER A 149 21.43 -3.07 -2.04
C SER A 149 22.90 -3.16 -1.64
N THR A 150 23.29 -4.32 -1.13
CA THR A 150 24.68 -4.75 -1.18
C THR A 150 24.89 -5.53 -2.47
N THR A 151 26.14 -5.80 -2.79
CA THR A 151 26.48 -6.62 -3.97
C THR A 151 25.88 -8.01 -3.90
N ALA A 152 25.73 -8.57 -2.70
CA ALA A 152 25.16 -9.90 -2.45
C ALA A 152 23.62 -9.91 -2.51
N THR A 153 22.95 -8.83 -2.10
CA THR A 153 21.48 -8.79 -2.00
C THR A 153 20.80 -8.06 -3.15
N ALA A 154 21.55 -7.39 -4.03
CA ALA A 154 21.01 -6.60 -5.14
C ALA A 154 20.09 -7.41 -6.07
N ASP A 155 20.50 -8.62 -6.47
CA ASP A 155 19.72 -9.46 -7.39
C ASP A 155 18.42 -9.97 -6.76
N ARG A 156 18.47 -10.32 -5.48
CA ARG A 156 17.27 -10.73 -4.72
C ARG A 156 16.30 -9.57 -4.54
N LEU A 157 16.82 -8.38 -4.24
CA LEU A 157 16.02 -7.17 -4.13
C LEU A 157 15.38 -6.82 -5.48
N ARG A 158 16.12 -6.91 -6.59
CA ARG A 158 15.60 -6.72 -7.95
C ARG A 158 14.46 -7.69 -8.23
N THR A 159 14.67 -8.98 -7.96
CA THR A 159 13.68 -10.02 -8.18
C THR A 159 12.41 -9.73 -7.38
N ARG A 160 12.57 -9.43 -6.08
CA ARG A 160 11.46 -9.06 -5.20
C ARG A 160 10.67 -7.86 -5.74
N THR A 161 11.36 -6.78 -6.10
CA THR A 161 10.73 -5.55 -6.61
C THR A 161 9.94 -5.81 -7.89
N PHE A 162 10.53 -6.59 -8.82
CA PHE A 162 9.86 -6.96 -10.06
C PHE A 162 8.62 -7.83 -9.81
N THR A 163 8.72 -8.83 -8.92
CA THR A 163 7.58 -9.66 -8.52
C THR A 163 6.44 -8.82 -7.94
N GLN A 164 6.76 -7.85 -7.07
CA GLN A 164 5.75 -6.94 -6.51
C GLN A 164 5.12 -6.05 -7.59
N CYS A 165 5.89 -5.58 -8.56
CA CYS A 165 5.37 -4.82 -9.69
C CYS A 165 4.37 -5.65 -10.51
N VAL A 166 4.71 -6.90 -10.83
CA VAL A 166 3.82 -7.82 -11.56
C VAL A 166 2.54 -8.07 -10.76
N ILE A 167 2.66 -8.32 -9.46
CA ILE A 167 1.52 -8.50 -8.55
C ILE A 167 0.59 -7.29 -8.59
N ASN A 168 1.12 -6.06 -8.49
CA ASN A 168 0.31 -4.85 -8.47
C ASN A 168 -0.35 -4.54 -9.81
N VAL A 169 0.34 -4.77 -10.93
CA VAL A 169 -0.25 -4.63 -12.27
C VAL A 169 -1.36 -5.65 -12.47
N PHE A 170 -1.14 -6.90 -12.09
CA PHE A 170 -2.15 -7.96 -12.16
C PHE A 170 -3.36 -7.64 -11.27
N ALA A 171 -3.12 -7.19 -10.04
CA ALA A 171 -4.15 -6.71 -9.13
C ALA A 171 -5.01 -5.62 -9.78
N LEU A 172 -4.37 -4.60 -10.36
CA LEU A 172 -5.08 -3.50 -11.01
C LEU A 172 -5.96 -3.98 -12.18
N LEU A 173 -5.46 -4.90 -13.00
CA LEU A 173 -6.22 -5.50 -14.09
C LEU A 173 -7.44 -6.28 -13.57
N CYS A 174 -7.24 -7.14 -12.56
CA CYS A 174 -8.32 -7.89 -11.94
C CYS A 174 -9.36 -6.97 -11.29
N ALA A 175 -8.94 -5.91 -10.60
CA ALA A 175 -9.85 -4.93 -10.03
C ALA A 175 -10.70 -4.24 -11.10
N GLY A 176 -10.10 -3.86 -12.23
CA GLY A 176 -10.81 -3.30 -13.38
C GLY A 176 -11.82 -4.27 -14.01
N LEU A 177 -11.45 -5.54 -14.16
CA LEU A 177 -12.35 -6.58 -14.65
C LEU A 177 -13.54 -6.79 -13.72
N ILE A 178 -13.29 -6.95 -12.41
CA ILE A 178 -14.35 -7.12 -11.41
C ILE A 178 -15.26 -5.89 -11.40
N TYR A 179 -14.70 -4.68 -11.46
CA TYR A 179 -15.48 -3.44 -11.56
C TYR A 179 -16.42 -3.47 -12.78
N TYR A 180 -15.88 -3.81 -13.95
CA TYR A 180 -16.67 -3.88 -15.18
C TYR A 180 -17.81 -4.90 -15.09
N TYR A 181 -17.51 -6.11 -14.58
CA TYR A 181 -18.54 -7.14 -14.39
C TYR A 181 -19.61 -6.71 -13.39
N ASN A 182 -19.23 -6.11 -12.26
CA ASN A 182 -20.20 -5.62 -11.27
C ASN A 182 -21.06 -4.49 -11.85
N ALA A 183 -20.47 -3.52 -12.53
CA ALA A 183 -21.19 -2.42 -13.16
C ALA A 183 -22.16 -2.91 -14.26
N ALA A 184 -21.74 -3.90 -15.07
CA ALA A 184 -22.60 -4.53 -16.05
C ALA A 184 -23.74 -5.32 -15.39
N ALA A 185 -23.48 -6.01 -14.29
CA ALA A 185 -24.49 -6.75 -13.53
C ALA A 185 -25.54 -5.84 -12.88
N ILE A 186 -25.15 -4.65 -12.39
CA ILE A 186 -26.09 -3.64 -11.87
C ILE A 186 -27.07 -3.20 -12.96
N LYS A 187 -26.57 -2.93 -14.18
CA LYS A 187 -27.40 -2.47 -15.31
C LYS A 187 -28.39 -3.51 -15.83
N ARG A 188 -28.16 -4.81 -15.57
CA ARG A 188 -28.93 -5.92 -16.16
C ARG A 188 -30.06 -6.46 -15.27
N ARG A 189 -30.19 -6.06 -13.99
CA ARG A 189 -31.09 -6.75 -13.04
C ARG A 189 -32.38 -6.01 -12.66
N TYR A 190 -33.42 -6.85 -12.54
CA TYR A 190 -34.75 -6.61 -11.97
C TYR A 190 -34.78 -7.02 -10.47
N PHE A 191 -35.30 -6.13 -9.62
CA PHE A 191 -36.01 -6.31 -8.33
C PHE A 191 -35.59 -7.42 -7.31
N ASP A 192 -34.31 -7.60 -6.99
CA ASP A 192 -33.93 -8.19 -5.69
C ASP A 192 -33.07 -7.20 -4.91
N LEU A 193 -33.63 -6.67 -3.81
CA LEU A 193 -33.06 -5.60 -3.00
C LEU A 193 -31.73 -6.04 -2.35
N HIS A 194 -31.70 -7.27 -1.83
CA HIS A 194 -30.48 -7.86 -1.24
C HIS A 194 -29.40 -8.04 -2.30
N SER A 195 -29.82 -8.53 -3.47
CA SER A 195 -28.92 -8.71 -4.61
C SER A 195 -28.36 -7.36 -5.15
N SER A 196 -29.13 -6.29 -5.04
CA SER A 196 -28.71 -5.00 -5.56
C SER A 196 -27.77 -4.31 -4.57
N TYR A 197 -28.06 -4.45 -3.27
CA TYR A 197 -27.26 -3.88 -2.18
C TYR A 197 -25.82 -4.38 -2.17
N GLN A 198 -25.57 -5.70 -2.11
CA GLN A 198 -24.17 -6.18 -2.01
C GLN A 198 -23.36 -5.92 -3.29
N LEU A 199 -24.04 -5.78 -4.44
CA LEU A 199 -23.38 -5.46 -5.70
C LEU A 199 -22.96 -3.98 -5.75
N GLN A 200 -23.84 -3.09 -5.26
CA GLN A 200 -23.51 -1.68 -5.08
C GLN A 200 -22.40 -1.49 -4.05
N GLU A 201 -22.43 -2.25 -2.95
CA GLU A 201 -21.37 -2.24 -1.94
C GLU A 201 -20.03 -2.65 -2.54
N ASN A 202 -19.99 -3.75 -3.31
CA ASN A 202 -18.77 -4.18 -3.99
C ASN A 202 -18.24 -3.11 -4.96
N VAL A 203 -19.11 -2.45 -5.74
CA VAL A 203 -18.69 -1.35 -6.62
C VAL A 203 -18.14 -0.16 -5.84
N ASP A 204 -18.82 0.24 -4.76
CA ASP A 204 -18.39 1.36 -3.93
C ASP A 204 -17.03 1.07 -3.26
N VAL A 205 -16.79 -0.18 -2.81
CA VAL A 205 -15.48 -0.63 -2.29
C VAL A 205 -14.42 -0.65 -3.38
N ILE A 206 -14.70 -1.20 -4.56
CA ILE A 206 -13.73 -1.27 -5.67
C ILE A 206 -13.36 0.13 -6.17
N ASN A 207 -14.29 1.10 -6.15
CA ASN A 207 -14.01 2.50 -6.48
C ASN A 207 -12.99 3.15 -5.54
N VAL A 208 -12.96 2.75 -4.27
CA VAL A 208 -11.90 3.15 -3.31
C VAL A 208 -10.60 2.39 -3.59
N PHE A 209 -10.72 1.14 -4.02
CA PHE A 209 -9.60 0.24 -4.22
C PHE A 209 -8.74 0.55 -5.46
N ILE A 210 -9.39 0.87 -6.58
CA ILE A 210 -8.73 1.19 -7.85
C ILE A 210 -7.69 2.30 -7.72
N PRO A 211 -7.98 3.50 -7.17
CA PRO A 211 -6.97 4.55 -7.06
C PRO A 211 -5.79 4.15 -6.16
N LEU A 212 -6.04 3.34 -5.13
CA LEU A 212 -4.99 2.79 -4.28
C LEU A 212 -4.11 1.78 -5.04
N SER A 213 -4.70 0.92 -5.85
CA SER A 213 -3.98 -0.05 -6.69
C SER A 213 -3.19 0.62 -7.80
N MET A 214 -3.76 1.64 -8.46
CA MET A 214 -3.05 2.48 -9.42
C MET A 214 -1.84 3.15 -8.78
N PHE A 215 -2.01 3.76 -7.60
CA PHE A 215 -0.91 4.37 -6.85
C PHE A 215 0.21 3.36 -6.55
N GLN A 216 -0.13 2.17 -6.04
CA GLN A 216 0.87 1.15 -5.77
C GLN A 216 1.60 0.66 -7.04
N ALA A 217 0.86 0.43 -8.13
CA ALA A 217 1.42 -0.03 -9.40
C ALA A 217 2.42 1.00 -9.97
N ILE A 218 2.06 2.29 -9.96
CA ILE A 218 2.95 3.37 -10.40
C ILE A 218 4.24 3.42 -9.59
N PHE A 219 4.13 3.38 -8.25
CA PHE A 219 5.32 3.45 -7.39
C PHE A 219 6.23 2.23 -7.54
N HIS A 220 5.67 1.02 -7.64
CA HIS A 220 6.47 -0.19 -7.81
C HIS A 220 7.04 -0.31 -9.23
N LEU A 221 6.35 0.20 -10.24
CA LEU A 221 6.89 0.31 -11.60
C LEU A 221 8.08 1.27 -11.62
N PHE A 222 7.94 2.45 -11.02
CA PHE A 222 9.04 3.42 -10.91
C PHE A 222 10.24 2.80 -10.16
N PHE A 223 10.00 2.11 -9.05
CA PHE A 223 11.06 1.45 -8.28
C PHE A 223 11.72 0.31 -9.07
N SER A 224 10.96 -0.44 -9.87
CA SER A 224 11.48 -1.49 -10.76
C SER A 224 12.37 -0.93 -11.87
N ILE A 225 11.91 0.13 -12.56
CA ILE A 225 12.68 0.82 -13.60
C ILE A 225 13.97 1.37 -12.99
N SER A 226 13.87 2.04 -11.84
CA SER A 226 15.02 2.60 -11.12
C SER A 226 16.05 1.53 -10.76
N ALA A 227 15.61 0.34 -10.34
CA ALA A 227 16.51 -0.77 -10.04
C ALA A 227 17.27 -1.26 -11.28
N VAL A 228 16.64 -1.28 -12.46
CA VAL A 228 17.31 -1.64 -13.72
C VAL A 228 18.34 -0.58 -14.10
N VAL A 229 17.96 0.70 -14.04
CA VAL A 229 18.86 1.83 -14.33
C VAL A 229 20.07 1.83 -13.39
N LEU A 230 19.86 1.61 -12.09
CA LEU A 230 20.98 1.57 -11.13
C LEU A 230 22.00 0.47 -11.48
N LEU A 231 21.56 -0.67 -12.01
CA LEU A 231 22.47 -1.74 -12.40
C LEU A 231 23.31 -1.38 -13.64
N THR A 232 22.74 -0.68 -14.62
CA THR A 232 23.49 -0.25 -15.81
C THR A 232 24.51 0.83 -15.49
N PHE A 233 24.19 1.73 -14.54
CA PHE A 233 25.08 2.81 -14.13
C PHE A 233 26.19 2.37 -13.16
N ARG A 234 26.05 1.21 -12.50
CA ARG A 234 27.00 0.74 -11.48
C ARG A 234 28.42 0.52 -12.01
N ALA A 235 28.57 0.05 -13.25
CA ALA A 235 29.88 -0.23 -13.83
C ALA A 235 30.61 1.01 -14.33
N SER A 236 29.87 2.09 -14.64
CA SER A 236 30.40 3.26 -15.34
C SER A 236 30.63 4.49 -14.45
N ASN A 237 30.18 4.47 -13.19
CA ASN A 237 30.20 5.66 -12.33
C ASN A 237 31.04 5.47 -11.07
N PRO A 238 31.69 6.55 -10.58
CA PRO A 238 32.36 6.53 -9.29
C PRO A 238 31.36 6.25 -8.15
N THR A 239 31.87 5.63 -7.08
CA THR A 239 31.08 5.14 -5.93
C THR A 239 30.18 6.22 -5.31
N THR A 240 30.64 7.47 -5.25
CA THR A 240 29.89 8.61 -4.70
C THR A 240 28.66 8.91 -5.54
N THR A 241 28.83 9.15 -6.84
CA THR A 241 27.73 9.41 -7.78
C THR A 241 26.72 8.26 -7.81
N TYR A 242 27.20 7.01 -7.85
CA TYR A 242 26.33 5.84 -7.78
C TYR A 242 25.45 5.83 -6.52
N ARG A 243 26.03 6.17 -5.35
CA ARG A 243 25.30 6.20 -4.07
C ARG A 243 24.33 7.37 -3.99
N THR A 244 24.68 8.54 -4.50
CA THR A 244 23.76 9.69 -4.58
C THR A 244 22.57 9.35 -5.46
N ILE A 245 22.80 8.80 -6.66
CA ILE A 245 21.73 8.35 -7.56
C ILE A 245 20.87 7.27 -6.90
N MET A 246 21.48 6.30 -6.24
CA MET A 246 20.77 5.26 -5.50
C MET A 246 19.88 5.84 -4.38
N ALA A 247 20.38 6.81 -3.63
CA ALA A 247 19.60 7.50 -2.62
C ALA A 247 18.43 8.25 -3.26
N SER A 248 18.64 8.96 -4.37
CA SER A 248 17.59 9.72 -5.06
C SER A 248 16.45 8.83 -5.57
N PHE A 249 16.76 7.64 -6.08
CA PHE A 249 15.76 6.68 -6.54
C PHE A 249 15.08 5.88 -5.42
N TYR A 250 15.49 6.08 -4.16
CA TYR A 250 14.91 5.37 -3.03
C TYR A 250 13.55 5.95 -2.63
N ILE A 251 12.50 5.54 -3.32
CA ILE A 251 11.15 6.11 -3.18
C ILE A 251 10.36 5.60 -1.95
N ILE A 252 10.85 4.57 -1.26
CA ILE A 252 10.13 3.87 -0.17
C ILE A 252 9.64 4.82 0.94
N PRO A 253 10.44 5.78 1.46
CA PRO A 253 9.97 6.69 2.52
C PRO A 253 8.76 7.54 2.09
N TYR A 254 8.77 8.00 0.84
CA TYR A 254 7.65 8.76 0.28
C TYR A 254 6.42 7.88 0.06
N TYR A 255 6.62 6.64 -0.40
CA TYR A 255 5.54 5.66 -0.52
C TYR A 255 4.86 5.39 0.84
N THR A 256 5.64 5.20 1.90
CA THR A 256 5.12 4.97 3.26
C THR A 256 4.42 6.20 3.86
N LEU A 257 4.70 7.40 3.36
CA LEU A 257 3.98 8.62 3.71
C LEU A 257 2.68 8.75 2.92
N ALA A 258 2.77 8.63 1.60
CA ALA A 258 1.68 8.90 0.68
C ALA A 258 0.59 7.82 0.70
N SER A 259 0.95 6.55 0.90
CA SER A 259 0.00 5.44 0.97
C SER A 259 -1.07 5.61 2.07
N PRO A 260 -0.72 5.77 3.36
CA PRO A 260 -1.71 5.96 4.42
C PRO A 260 -2.49 7.27 4.26
N ALA A 261 -1.85 8.35 3.79
CA ALA A 261 -2.53 9.61 3.50
C ALA A 261 -3.60 9.44 2.41
N LEU A 262 -3.26 8.76 1.31
CA LEU A 262 -4.19 8.44 0.23
C LEU A 262 -5.34 7.57 0.73
N LEU A 263 -5.05 6.52 1.50
CA LEU A 263 -6.09 5.65 2.07
C LEU A 263 -7.06 6.45 2.96
N LEU A 264 -6.56 7.31 3.84
CA LEU A 264 -7.39 8.17 4.69
C LEU A 264 -8.27 9.12 3.88
N LEU A 265 -7.74 9.74 2.82
CA LEU A 265 -8.49 10.62 1.93
C LEU A 265 -9.61 9.87 1.22
N LEU A 266 -9.31 8.68 0.68
CA LEU A 266 -10.29 7.85 -0.02
C LEU A 266 -11.38 7.35 0.92
N LEU A 267 -11.02 6.90 2.13
CA LEU A 267 -11.98 6.48 3.16
C LEU A 267 -12.88 7.64 3.61
N ARG A 268 -12.31 8.84 3.82
CA ARG A 268 -13.10 10.03 4.16
C ARG A 268 -14.06 10.41 3.04
N SER A 269 -13.59 10.43 1.79
CA SER A 269 -14.43 10.72 0.63
C SER A 269 -15.56 9.70 0.50
N SER A 270 -15.26 8.41 0.69
CA SER A 270 -16.25 7.35 0.66
C SER A 270 -17.30 7.50 1.78
N SER A 271 -16.84 7.77 3.01
CA SER A 271 -17.73 8.02 4.15
C SER A 271 -18.63 9.23 3.91
N GLN A 272 -18.09 10.32 3.38
CA GLN A 272 -18.88 11.54 3.08
C GLN A 272 -19.94 11.26 2.02
N LYS A 273 -19.60 10.52 0.95
CA LYS A 273 -20.57 10.09 -0.06
C LYS A 273 -21.68 9.23 0.55
N ARG A 274 -21.34 8.32 1.47
CA ARG A 274 -22.32 7.49 2.17
C ARG A 274 -23.25 8.34 3.04
N THR A 275 -22.71 9.28 3.83
CA THR A 275 -23.53 10.18 4.66
C THR A 275 -24.42 11.08 3.82
N ALA A 276 -23.91 11.61 2.70
CA ALA A 276 -24.70 12.42 1.77
C ALA A 276 -25.83 11.62 1.12
N LYS A 277 -25.57 10.37 0.69
CA LYS A 277 -26.61 9.46 0.19
C LYS A 277 -27.70 9.23 1.24
N ILE A 278 -27.33 8.98 2.50
CA ILE A 278 -28.28 8.75 3.59
C ILE A 278 -29.08 10.03 3.92
N ALA A 279 -28.42 11.19 3.95
CA ALA A 279 -29.08 12.48 4.21
C ALA A 279 -30.02 12.92 3.07
N ALA A 280 -29.73 12.50 1.83
CA ALA A 280 -30.56 12.74 0.66
C ALA A 280 -31.74 11.75 0.53
N LEU A 281 -31.75 10.66 1.31
CA LEU A 281 -32.97 9.85 1.44
C LEU A 281 -34.02 10.75 2.08
N PRO A 282 -35.21 10.91 1.46
CA PRO A 282 -36.26 11.71 2.06
C PRO A 282 -36.51 11.16 3.46
N LYS A 283 -36.36 12.02 4.49
CA LYS A 283 -36.94 11.71 5.80
C LYS A 283 -38.41 11.44 5.52
N ILE A 284 -38.83 10.19 5.65
CA ILE A 284 -40.23 9.78 5.50
C ILE A 284 -40.95 10.44 6.68
N ALA A 285 -41.32 11.70 6.49
CA ALA A 285 -42.07 12.48 7.45
C ALA A 285 -43.57 12.18 7.33
N ASN A 286 -43.99 11.56 6.23
CA ASN A 286 -45.35 11.07 6.00
C ASN A 286 -45.30 9.60 5.60
N GLU A 287 -45.78 8.72 6.48
CA GLU A 287 -46.02 7.30 6.17
C GLU A 287 -46.85 7.12 4.90
N GLN A 288 -47.80 8.03 4.62
CA GLN A 288 -48.61 8.02 3.41
C GLN A 288 -47.79 7.97 2.12
N THR A 289 -46.74 8.79 2.00
CA THR A 289 -45.94 8.87 0.76
C THR A 289 -45.13 7.61 0.52
N TYR A 290 -44.74 6.91 1.60
CA TYR A 290 -44.06 5.62 1.54
C TYR A 290 -45.01 4.50 1.09
N PHE A 291 -46.21 4.44 1.68
CA PHE A 291 -47.22 3.45 1.31
C PHE A 291 -47.78 3.69 -0.10
N ASP A 292 -47.91 4.94 -0.56
CA ASP A 292 -48.32 5.25 -1.94
C ASP A 292 -47.29 4.82 -2.98
N ALA A 293 -46.00 5.02 -2.69
CA ALA A 293 -44.92 4.55 -3.57
C ALA A 293 -44.89 3.01 -3.64
N TYR A 294 -45.13 2.33 -2.51
CA TYR A 294 -45.28 0.88 -2.46
C TYR A 294 -46.52 0.41 -3.24
N ALA A 295 -47.67 1.03 -3.03
CA ALA A 295 -48.92 0.68 -3.73
C ALA A 295 -48.77 0.82 -5.24
N LYS A 296 -48.08 1.87 -5.73
CA LYS A 296 -47.75 2.02 -7.16
C LYS A 296 -46.85 0.90 -7.69
N MET A 297 -45.85 0.46 -6.94
CA MET A 297 -44.97 -0.64 -7.37
C MET A 297 -45.72 -1.99 -7.43
N TRP A 298 -46.67 -2.22 -6.54
CA TRP A 298 -47.49 -3.43 -6.50
C TRP A 298 -48.64 -3.41 -7.51
N ALA A 299 -49.16 -2.24 -7.88
CA ALA A 299 -50.19 -2.12 -8.92
C ALA A 299 -49.69 -2.52 -10.32
N VAL A 300 -48.38 -2.41 -10.59
CA VAL A 300 -47.77 -2.80 -11.87
C VAL A 300 -47.60 -4.32 -12.00
N THR A 301 -47.67 -5.08 -10.91
CA THR A 301 -47.37 -6.53 -10.90
C THR A 301 -48.58 -7.45 -10.91
N LEU A 302 -49.81 -6.92 -10.91
CA LEU A 302 -51.01 -7.74 -11.10
C LEU A 302 -51.37 -7.80 -12.59
N PRO A 303 -51.10 -8.91 -13.31
CA PRO A 303 -51.70 -9.11 -14.61
C PRO A 303 -53.22 -9.14 -14.43
N SER A 304 -53.93 -8.34 -15.23
CA SER A 304 -55.39 -8.40 -15.29
C SER A 304 -55.79 -9.83 -15.61
N LYS A 305 -56.36 -10.53 -14.63
CA LYS A 305 -57.11 -11.75 -14.89
C LYS A 305 -58.33 -11.34 -15.72
N ASN A 306 -58.23 -11.53 -17.03
CA ASN A 306 -59.40 -11.69 -17.88
C ASN A 306 -60.05 -13.05 -17.60
#